data_AF-A0A7S0X4W8-F1
#
_entry.id   AF-A0A7S0X4W8-F1
#
_cell.length_a   1.000
_cell.length_b   1.000
_cell.length_c   1.000
_cell.angle_alpha   90.00
_cell.angle_beta   90.00
_cell.angle_gamma   90.00
#
_symmetry.space_group_name_H-M   'P 1'
#
loop_
_entity.id
_entity.type
_entity.pdbx_description
1 polymer ?
#
loop_
_entity_poly.entity_id
_entity_poly.type
_entity_poly.pdbx_seq_one_letter_code
_entity_poly.pdbx_strand_id
1 'polypeptide(L)'
;ALKLIDFGIAKQDTSKSDTTNIVRDHQVGTVNYMSPEAILNGQTSALGGPLKIGRASDIWSLGCILYQMVYGQTPFARITGMIPKLHAITDPKHIIPMPPVANLHLTDLIRHCLERHPHHRITIE
;
A
#
# COMPACT_ATOMS: atom_id res chain seq x y z
N ALA A 1 -15.48 12.33 14.39
CA ALA A 1 -15.71 10.92 14.01
C ALA A 1 -15.03 10.67 12.67
N LEU A 2 -14.28 9.57 12.53
CA LEU A 2 -13.69 9.14 11.25
C LEU A 2 -14.78 8.44 10.43
N LYS A 3 -14.87 8.74 9.13
CA LYS A 3 -15.80 8.10 8.20
C LYS A 3 -15.06 7.77 6.91
N LEU A 4 -15.28 6.57 6.38
CA LEU A 4 -14.83 6.22 5.04
C LEU A 4 -15.78 6.86 4.02
N ILE A 5 -15.22 7.39 2.94
CA ILE A 5 -15.99 8.14 1.93
C ILE A 5 -16.05 7.43 0.57
N ASP A 6 -15.20 6.44 0.34
CA ASP A 6 -15.10 5.69 -0.92
C ASP A 6 -14.61 4.26 -0.66
N PHE A 7 -15.10 3.30 -1.46
CA PHE A 7 -14.74 1.88 -1.44
C PHE A 7 -13.94 1.45 -2.68
N GLY A 8 -13.64 2.36 -3.61
CA GLY A 8 -12.83 2.07 -4.80
C GLY A 8 -13.52 1.20 -5.85
N ILE A 9 -14.86 1.16 -5.86
CA ILE A 9 -15.66 0.33 -6.80
C ILE A 9 -15.77 1.01 -8.17
N ALA A 10 -15.69 2.34 -8.24
CA ALA A 10 -15.77 3.08 -9.49
C ALA A 10 -14.44 2.97 -10.27
N LYS A 11 -14.37 2.04 -11.22
CA LYS A 11 -13.31 2.05 -12.25
C LYS A 11 -13.69 3.03 -13.35
N GLN A 12 -12.81 3.98 -13.63
CA GLN A 12 -12.92 4.86 -14.79
C GLN A 12 -12.78 4.02 -16.06
N ASP A 13 -13.80 4.00 -16.90
CA ASP A 13 -13.71 3.44 -18.26
C ASP A 13 -12.60 4.18 -19.02
N THR A 14 -11.52 3.48 -19.36
CA THR A 14 -10.37 4.00 -20.12
C THR A 14 -10.70 4.27 -21.59
N SER A 15 -11.97 4.20 -22.00
CA SER A 15 -12.44 4.58 -23.32
C SER A 15 -12.95 6.02 -23.33
N LYS A 16 -12.04 6.98 -23.14
CA LYS A 16 -12.15 8.34 -23.70
C LYS A 16 -10.81 9.03 -23.60
N SER A 17 -10.19 9.17 -24.77
CA SER A 17 -9.13 10.12 -25.05
C SER A 17 -9.58 11.51 -24.65
N ASP A 18 -9.11 12.03 -23.52
CA ASP A 18 -8.72 13.43 -23.46
C ASP A 18 -7.72 13.69 -22.33
N THR A 19 -6.50 13.92 -22.80
CA THR A 19 -5.34 14.56 -22.20
C THR A 19 -5.63 15.44 -20.99
N THR A 20 -5.32 14.97 -19.79
CA THR A 20 -5.01 15.86 -18.65
C THR A 20 -3.99 15.20 -17.73
N ASN A 21 -3.02 15.99 -17.26
CA ASN A 21 -1.89 15.61 -16.40
C ASN A 21 -2.26 14.92 -15.06
N ILE A 22 -3.54 14.68 -14.81
CA ILE A 22 -4.12 14.13 -13.58
C ILE A 22 -3.69 12.67 -13.36
N VAL A 23 -3.54 11.89 -14.44
CA VAL A 23 -3.23 10.44 -14.36
C VAL A 23 -1.83 10.18 -13.78
N ARG A 24 -0.84 11.03 -14.09
CA ARG A 24 0.54 10.85 -13.60
C ARG A 24 0.70 11.22 -12.13
N ASP A 25 0.02 12.28 -11.69
CA ASP A 25 0.15 12.77 -10.31
C ASP A 25 -0.60 11.87 -9.30
N HIS A 26 -1.78 11.35 -9.69
CA HIS A 26 -2.53 10.40 -8.87
C HIS A 26 -1.82 9.04 -8.70
N GLN A 27 -1.10 8.56 -9.73
CA GLN A 27 -0.33 7.32 -9.64
C GLN A 27 0.81 7.42 -8.62
N VAL A 28 1.52 8.56 -8.58
CA VAL A 28 2.64 8.76 -7.66
C VAL A 28 2.20 8.79 -6.19
N GLY A 29 1.03 9.37 -5.91
CA GLY A 29 0.44 9.40 -4.56
C GLY A 29 -0.04 8.03 -4.07
N THR A 30 -0.71 7.28 -4.95
CA THR A 30 -1.33 5.97 -4.64
C THR A 30 -0.29 4.89 -4.31
N VAL A 31 0.88 4.91 -4.96
CA VAL A 31 1.93 3.89 -4.77
C VAL A 31 2.41 3.82 -3.31
N ASN A 32 2.33 4.91 -2.55
CA ASN A 32 2.75 4.93 -1.14
C ASN A 32 1.90 4.03 -0.22
N TYR A 33 0.70 3.64 -0.67
CA TYR A 33 -0.25 2.81 0.08
C TYR A 33 -0.46 1.44 -0.56
N MET A 34 0.20 1.17 -1.70
CA MET A 34 0.03 -0.06 -2.45
C MET A 34 0.76 -1.23 -1.77
N SER A 35 0.07 -2.37 -1.67
CA SER A 35 0.62 -3.59 -1.08
C SER A 35 1.59 -4.30 -2.02
N PRO A 36 2.54 -5.10 -1.50
CA PRO A 36 3.48 -5.86 -2.33
C PRO A 36 2.75 -6.77 -3.32
N GLU A 37 1.68 -7.43 -2.88
CA GLU A 37 0.88 -8.29 -3.75
C GLU A 37 0.15 -7.51 -4.84
N ALA A 38 -0.30 -6.28 -4.61
CA ALA A 38 -0.91 -5.47 -5.66
C ALA A 38 0.12 -5.07 -6.75
N ILE A 39 1.39 -4.89 -6.38
CA ILE A 39 2.48 -4.59 -7.32
C ILE A 39 2.88 -5.83 -8.12
N LEU A 40 3.09 -6.96 -7.45
CA LEU A 40 3.53 -8.20 -8.08
C LEU A 40 2.45 -8.82 -8.99
N ASN A 41 1.17 -8.69 -8.63
CA ASN A 41 0.04 -9.25 -9.38
C ASN A 41 -0.55 -8.28 -10.42
N GLY A 42 0.14 -7.18 -10.74
CA GLY A 42 -0.12 -6.42 -11.97
C GLY A 42 0.10 -7.25 -13.24
N GLN A 43 0.67 -8.45 -13.12
CA GLN A 43 0.70 -9.49 -14.14
C GLN A 43 -0.26 -10.63 -13.75
N THR A 44 -1.05 -11.09 -14.73
CA THR A 44 -1.99 -12.20 -14.63
C THR A 44 -1.43 -13.37 -13.81
N SER A 45 -2.21 -13.90 -12.86
CA SER A 45 -1.87 -15.15 -12.16
C SER A 45 -1.48 -16.22 -13.20
N ALA A 46 -0.53 -17.10 -12.86
CA ALA A 46 -0.17 -18.27 -13.66
C ALA A 46 -1.37 -19.20 -14.01
N LEU A 47 -2.53 -18.96 -13.38
CA LEU A 47 -3.81 -19.63 -13.60
C LEU A 47 -4.83 -18.77 -14.38
N GLY A 48 -4.42 -17.67 -15.01
CA GLY A 48 -5.27 -16.88 -15.92
C GLY A 48 -6.37 -16.04 -15.25
N GLY A 49 -6.33 -15.85 -13.93
CA GLY A 49 -7.27 -15.01 -13.18
C GLY A 49 -6.60 -13.81 -12.49
N PRO A 50 -7.33 -12.72 -12.23
CA PRO A 50 -6.81 -11.65 -11.37
C PRO A 50 -6.60 -12.23 -9.96
N LEU A 51 -5.38 -12.12 -9.42
CA LEU A 51 -5.19 -12.37 -7.99
C LEU A 51 -6.05 -11.33 -7.26
N LYS A 52 -7.08 -11.78 -6.53
CA LYS A 52 -7.98 -10.87 -5.83
C LYS A 52 -7.17 -10.10 -4.79
N ILE A 53 -6.85 -8.83 -5.09
CA ILE A 53 -6.50 -7.83 -4.09
C ILE A 53 -7.67 -7.84 -3.10
N GLY A 54 -7.41 -8.33 -1.89
CA GLY A 54 -8.44 -8.60 -0.88
C GLY A 54 -8.15 -7.88 0.42
N ARG A 55 -8.85 -8.28 1.48
CA ARG A 55 -8.78 -7.64 2.82
C ARG A 55 -7.36 -7.42 3.33
N ALA A 56 -6.43 -8.35 3.06
CA ALA A 56 -5.03 -8.19 3.44
C ALA A 56 -4.40 -6.92 2.84
N SER A 57 -4.72 -6.59 1.59
CA SER A 57 -4.19 -5.38 0.93
C SER A 57 -4.72 -4.11 1.60
N ASP A 58 -5.98 -4.09 2.03
CA ASP A 58 -6.53 -2.95 2.77
C ASP A 58 -5.82 -2.77 4.12
N ILE A 59 -5.45 -3.88 4.78
CA ILE A 59 -4.69 -3.86 6.04
C ILE A 59 -3.29 -3.27 5.83
N TRP A 60 -2.63 -3.57 4.70
CA TRP A 60 -1.37 -2.93 4.35
C TRP A 60 -1.54 -1.42 4.17
N SER A 61 -2.53 -1.00 3.39
CA SER A 61 -2.81 0.43 3.18
C SER A 61 -3.13 1.15 4.49
N LEU A 62 -3.88 0.49 5.38
CA LEU A 62 -4.13 0.98 6.75
C LEU A 62 -2.85 1.07 7.57
N GLY A 63 -1.95 0.08 7.46
CA GLY A 63 -0.62 0.11 8.05
C GLY A 63 0.21 1.32 7.61
N CYS A 64 0.16 1.66 6.31
CA CYS A 64 0.79 2.87 5.78
C CYS A 64 0.20 4.16 6.37
N ILE A 65 -1.13 4.21 6.53
CA ILE A 65 -1.82 5.36 7.13
C ILE A 65 -1.44 5.50 8.62
N LEU A 66 -1.46 4.40 9.38
CA LEU A 66 -1.05 4.39 10.79
C LEU A 66 0.42 4.80 10.95
N TYR A 67 1.30 4.26 10.13
CA TYR A 67 2.70 4.66 10.09
C TYR A 67 2.84 6.17 9.82
N GLN A 68 2.07 6.72 8.89
CA GLN A 68 2.09 8.15 8.60
C GLN A 68 1.58 9.01 9.76
N MET A 69 0.55 8.55 10.48
CA MET A 69 0.06 9.25 11.67
C MET A 69 1.10 9.28 12.79
N VAL A 70 1.90 8.22 12.92
CA VAL A 70 2.93 8.09 13.98
C VAL A 70 4.24 8.81 13.61
N TYR A 71 4.68 8.67 12.36
CA TYR A 71 6.02 9.12 11.92
C TYR A 71 5.99 10.33 10.98
N GLY A 72 4.81 10.88 10.67
CA GLY A 72 4.61 12.08 9.83
C GLY A 72 4.76 11.86 8.32
N GLN A 73 5.13 10.66 7.88
CA GLN A 73 5.34 10.31 6.48
C GLN A 73 5.02 8.84 6.25
N THR A 74 4.72 8.41 5.02
CA THR A 74 4.50 6.99 4.70
C THR A 74 5.80 6.17 4.78
N PRO A 75 5.73 4.83 4.91
CA PRO A 75 6.92 3.98 5.11
C PRO A 75 8.01 4.17 4.05
N PHE A 76 7.61 4.41 2.80
CA PHE A 76 8.50 4.52 1.64
C PHE A 76 8.59 5.95 1.07
N ALA A 77 8.13 6.97 1.82
CA ALA A 77 8.09 8.36 1.35
C ALA A 77 9.46 8.90 0.91
N ARG A 78 10.53 8.47 1.59
CA ARG A 78 11.91 8.93 1.35
C ARG A 78 12.54 8.37 0.08
N ILE A 79 11.96 7.35 -0.53
CA ILE A 79 12.47 6.74 -1.75
C ILE A 79 11.97 7.55 -2.94
N THR A 80 12.89 8.21 -3.62
CA THR A 80 12.62 8.99 -4.82
C THR A 80 12.56 8.07 -6.05
N GLY A 81 11.63 8.35 -6.95
CA GLY A 81 11.41 7.54 -8.15
C GLY A 81 10.46 6.36 -7.93
N MET A 82 9.65 6.08 -8.95
CA MET A 82 8.63 5.03 -8.88
C MET A 82 9.24 3.63 -8.83
N ILE A 83 10.18 3.32 -9.72
CA ILE A 83 10.78 1.97 -9.81
C ILE A 83 11.54 1.58 -8.53
N PRO A 84 12.43 2.42 -7.95
CA PRO A 84 13.09 2.08 -6.69
C PRO A 84 12.10 1.88 -5.54
N LYS A 85 10.99 2.64 -5.52
CA LYS A 85 9.94 2.52 -4.51
C LYS A 85 9.19 1.19 -4.64
N LEU A 86 8.78 0.80 -5.84
CA LEU A 86 8.14 -0.49 -6.09
C LEU A 86 9.05 -1.67 -5.70
N HIS A 87 10.35 -1.56 -5.99
CA HIS A 87 11.32 -2.54 -5.54
C HIS A 87 11.42 -2.61 -4.02
N ALA A 88 11.50 -1.48 -3.31
CA ALA A 88 11.58 -1.48 -1.85
C ALA A 88 10.32 -2.02 -1.16
N ILE A 89 9.14 -1.77 -1.74
CA ILE A 89 7.88 -2.32 -1.24
C ILE A 89 7.90 -3.86 -1.33
N THR A 90 8.36 -4.40 -2.47
CA THR A 90 8.35 -5.84 -2.74
C THR A 90 9.55 -6.60 -2.17
N ASP A 91 10.65 -5.92 -1.83
CA ASP A 91 11.88 -6.53 -1.33
C ASP A 91 11.76 -6.92 0.16
N PRO A 92 11.80 -8.21 0.52
CA PRO A 92 11.77 -8.66 1.91
C PRO A 92 12.99 -8.23 2.73
N LYS A 93 14.12 -7.90 2.08
CA LYS A 93 15.33 -7.42 2.75
C LYS A 93 15.26 -5.94 3.09
N HIS A 94 14.34 -5.19 2.50
CA HIS A 94 14.18 -3.78 2.80
C HIS A 94 13.52 -3.59 4.18
N ILE A 95 14.27 -2.98 5.09
CA ILE A 95 13.83 -2.70 6.45
C ILE A 95 13.02 -1.40 6.46
N ILE A 96 11.79 -1.47 6.96
CA ILE A 96 10.96 -0.28 7.18
C ILE A 96 11.44 0.39 8.48
N PRO A 97 11.92 1.65 8.45
CA PRO A 97 12.41 2.31 9.64
C PRO A 97 11.28 2.51 10.66
N MET A 98 11.43 2.02 11.89
CA MET A 98 10.45 2.24 12.96
C MET A 98 11.16 2.75 14.21
N PRO A 99 11.53 4.04 14.26
CA PRO A 99 12.11 4.64 15.47
C PRO A 99 11.21 4.39 16.70
N PRO A 100 11.80 4.28 17.90
CA PRO A 100 11.03 4.10 19.13
C PRO A 100 10.01 5.23 19.34
N VAL A 101 8.81 4.85 19.75
CA VAL A 101 7.73 5.78 20.13
C VAL A 101 7.21 5.40 21.52
N ALA A 102 6.50 6.32 22.18
CA ALA A 102 6.04 6.13 23.55
C ALA A 102 5.15 4.90 23.73
N ASN A 103 4.35 4.53 22.73
CA ASN A 103 3.48 3.36 22.77
C ASN A 103 4.03 2.23 21.88
N LEU A 104 4.63 1.22 22.52
CA LEU A 104 5.20 0.06 21.83
C LEU A 104 4.16 -0.80 21.10
N HIS A 105 2.90 -0.81 21.57
CA HIS A 105 1.83 -1.56 20.91
C HIS A 105 1.48 -0.96 19.54
N LEU A 106 1.64 0.34 19.35
CA LEU A 106 1.44 0.97 18.04
C LEU A 106 2.51 0.52 17.05
N THR A 107 3.78 0.50 17.47
CA THR A 107 4.88 -0.01 16.63
C THR A 107 4.66 -1.47 16.27
N ASP A 108 4.18 -2.27 17.23
CA ASP A 108 3.88 -3.68 17.03
C ASP A 108 2.75 -3.91 16.02
N LEU A 109 1.64 -3.21 16.19
CA LEU A 109 0.52 -3.24 15.26
C LEU A 109 0.93 -2.83 13.84
N ILE A 110 1.67 -1.72 13.71
CA ILE A 110 2.15 -1.24 12.39
C ILE A 110 3.03 -2.30 11.72
N ARG A 111 3.91 -2.98 12.49
CA ARG A 111 4.75 -4.05 11.96
C ARG A 111 3.93 -5.22 11.43
N HIS A 112 2.91 -5.64 12.17
CA HIS A 112 2.02 -6.72 11.73
C HIS A 112 1.15 -6.34 10.51
N CYS A 113 0.77 -5.05 10.38
CA CYS A 113 0.09 -4.56 9.18
C CYS A 113 1.02 -4.49 7.95
N LEU A 114 2.30 -4.17 8.16
CA LEU A 114 3.31 -4.03 7.10
C LEU A 114 4.10 -5.33 6.85
N GLU A 115 3.55 -6.47 7.24
CA GLU A 115 4.05 -7.78 6.84
C GLU A 115 3.82 -7.98 5.33
N ARG A 116 4.88 -8.34 4.61
CA ARG A 116 4.85 -8.36 3.14
C ARG A 116 4.07 -9.56 2.62
N HIS A 117 4.17 -10.70 3.29
CA HIS A 117 3.39 -11.87 2.93
C HIS A 117 1.95 -11.71 3.43
N PRO A 118 0.94 -11.66 2.54
CA PRO A 118 -0.44 -11.38 2.95
C PRO A 118 -1.03 -12.44 3.89
N HIS A 119 -0.50 -13.66 3.90
CA HIS A 119 -0.91 -14.74 4.81
C HIS A 119 -0.32 -14.63 6.22
N HIS A 120 0.77 -13.88 6.39
CA HIS A 120 1.38 -13.63 7.70
C HIS A 120 0.95 -12.26 8.26
N ARG A 121 0.33 -11.42 7.42
CA ARG A 121 -0.22 -10.13 7.81
C ARG A 121 -1.41 -10.33 8.75
N ILE A 122 -1.50 -9.45 9.75
CA ILE A 122 -2.61 -9.45 10.71
C ILE A 122 -3.96 -9.34 9.99
N THR A 123 -5.00 -9.91 10.58
CA THR A 123 -6.38 -9.86 10.09
C THR A 123 -7.24 -8.98 10.99
N ILE A 124 -8.40 -8.56 10.47
CA ILE A 124 -9.44 -7.88 11.25
C ILE A 124 -10.49 -8.94 11.56
N GLU A 125 -10.52 -9.41 12.81
CA GLU A 125 -11.53 -10.30 13.39
C GLU A 125 -11.93 -9.81 14.79
#